data_AF-A0A5B8CSJ6-F1
#
_entry.id   AF-A0A5B8CSJ6-F1
#
_cell.length_a   1.000
_cell.length_b   1.000
_cell.length_c   1.000
_cell.angle_alpha   90.00
_cell.angle_beta   90.00
_cell.angle_gamma   90.00
#
_symmetry.space_group_name_H-M   'P 1'
#
loop_
_entity.id
_entity.type
_entity.pdbx_description
1 polymer ?
#
loop_
_entity_poly.entity_id
_entity_poly.type
_entity_poly.pdbx_seq_one_letter_code
_entity_poly.pdbx_strand_id
1 'polypeptide(L)'
;MKVSNVLGSIAFISAVSFSSQAFATTNVTDLGNLNDGPVANQSLLQVGAFFLPDLYKFDLSADSTVTVDFKALLGISAGSSFSLYDSADTEITSFSIPSLIANATTTFTFVDLAAGDDYVFKFNPGAFNVTLSNKLTFTATETVIPVPEPESNALMLAGLGIIGLIARRKFA
;
A
#
# COMPACT_ATOMS: atom_id res chain seq x y z
N MET A 1 -40.10 49.77 -50.61
CA MET A 1 -39.55 49.35 -49.30
C MET A 1 -39.79 47.86 -49.18
N LYS A 2 -38.73 47.05 -49.18
CA LYS A 2 -38.80 45.59 -49.07
C LYS A 2 -38.17 45.21 -47.73
N VAL A 3 -38.98 44.66 -46.84
CA VAL A 3 -38.54 44.02 -45.59
C VAL A 3 -38.37 42.53 -45.86
N SER A 4 -37.14 42.05 -45.90
CA SER A 4 -36.84 40.64 -45.62
C SER A 4 -35.36 40.49 -45.27
N ASN A 5 -35.10 39.56 -44.36
CA ASN A 5 -33.80 38.96 -44.03
C ASN A 5 -33.08 39.51 -42.78
N VAL A 6 -33.56 39.19 -41.57
CA VAL A 6 -32.65 38.93 -40.42
C VAL A 6 -33.31 37.99 -39.37
N LEU A 7 -33.87 36.84 -39.75
CA LEU A 7 -34.45 35.90 -38.75
C LEU A 7 -34.13 34.42 -39.00
N GLY A 8 -33.11 34.11 -39.81
CA GLY A 8 -32.85 32.73 -40.26
C GLY A 8 -31.82 31.89 -39.48
N SER A 9 -31.10 32.44 -38.50
CA SER A 9 -29.93 31.72 -37.97
C SER A 9 -29.57 32.12 -36.52
N ILE A 10 -30.50 31.92 -35.58
CA ILE A 10 -30.18 31.81 -34.15
C ILE A 10 -30.82 30.54 -33.60
N ALA A 11 -30.33 29.40 -34.06
CA ALA A 11 -30.48 28.11 -33.42
C ALA A 11 -29.32 27.24 -33.93
N PHE A 12 -28.77 26.37 -33.08
CA PHE A 12 -27.49 25.66 -33.25
C PHE A 12 -26.29 26.60 -32.99
N ILE A 13 -25.62 26.60 -31.83
CA ILE A 13 -25.01 25.47 -31.13
C ILE A 13 -24.94 25.83 -29.64
N SER A 14 -25.82 25.25 -28.82
CA SER A 14 -25.71 25.30 -27.35
C SER A 14 -25.67 23.87 -26.83
N ALA A 15 -24.58 23.17 -27.15
CA ALA A 15 -24.22 21.89 -26.56
C ALA A 15 -22.75 21.59 -26.84
N VAL A 16 -21.84 22.48 -26.40
CA VAL A 16 -20.58 21.94 -25.89
C VAL A 16 -20.97 21.38 -24.54
N SER A 17 -21.45 20.14 -24.54
CA SER A 17 -21.45 19.32 -23.35
C SER A 17 -20.00 19.34 -22.88
N PHE A 18 -19.72 20.12 -21.84
CA PHE A 18 -18.69 19.71 -20.91
C PHE A 18 -19.05 18.28 -20.58
N SER A 19 -18.31 17.33 -21.15
CA SER A 19 -18.35 15.96 -20.67
C SER A 19 -18.19 16.09 -19.18
N SER A 20 -19.16 15.55 -18.46
CA SER A 20 -19.18 15.46 -17.02
C SER A 20 -17.82 14.92 -16.59
N GLN A 21 -16.88 15.80 -16.26
CA GLN A 21 -15.70 15.38 -15.54
C GLN A 21 -16.22 15.14 -14.14
N ALA A 22 -16.71 13.92 -13.93
CA ALA A 22 -16.98 13.36 -12.64
C ALA A 22 -15.63 13.22 -11.92
N PHE A 23 -15.11 14.35 -11.43
CA PHE A 23 -13.93 14.37 -10.58
C PHE A 23 -14.36 14.19 -9.14
N ALA A 24 -14.65 12.93 -8.81
CA ALA A 24 -14.59 12.42 -7.46
C ALA A 24 -14.48 10.89 -7.56
N THR A 25 -13.37 10.41 -8.13
CA THR A 25 -12.95 9.04 -7.89
C THR A 25 -11.80 9.14 -6.92
N THR A 26 -11.99 8.61 -5.72
CA THR A 26 -10.87 8.15 -4.89
C THR A 26 -10.00 7.29 -5.81
N ASN A 27 -8.74 7.67 -6.00
CA ASN A 27 -7.85 6.91 -6.87
C ASN A 27 -7.53 5.60 -6.15
N VAL A 28 -8.22 4.53 -6.52
CA VAL A 28 -7.94 3.18 -6.02
C VAL A 28 -7.02 2.51 -7.02
N THR A 29 -5.78 2.28 -6.59
CA THR A 29 -4.80 1.49 -7.34
C THR A 29 -4.79 0.09 -6.74
N ASP A 30 -5.09 -0.90 -7.55
CA ASP A 30 -4.90 -2.30 -7.19
C ASP A 30 -3.46 -2.73 -7.51
N LEU A 31 -2.75 -3.24 -6.50
CA LEU A 31 -1.38 -3.76 -6.60
C LEU A 31 -1.36 -5.29 -6.76
N GLY A 32 -2.50 -5.96 -6.62
CA GLY A 32 -2.62 -7.41 -6.55
C GLY A 32 -1.92 -8.01 -5.33
N ASN A 33 -1.55 -9.28 -5.45
CA ASN A 33 -0.85 -10.00 -4.39
C ASN A 33 0.62 -9.56 -4.29
N LEU A 34 1.00 -8.99 -3.14
CA LEU A 34 2.38 -8.54 -2.91
C LEU A 34 3.36 -9.69 -2.69
N ASN A 35 2.89 -10.90 -2.40
CA ASN A 35 3.75 -12.09 -2.29
C ASN A 35 4.19 -12.63 -3.66
N ASP A 36 3.52 -12.28 -4.76
CA ASP A 36 3.79 -12.82 -6.10
C ASP A 36 4.91 -12.10 -6.87
N GLY A 37 5.50 -11.03 -6.31
CA GLY A 37 6.56 -10.28 -6.97
C GLY A 37 7.39 -9.44 -6.00
N PRO A 38 8.66 -9.15 -6.31
CA PRO A 38 9.58 -8.62 -5.31
C PRO A 38 9.25 -7.19 -4.86
N VAL A 39 8.60 -6.38 -5.70
CA VAL A 39 8.33 -4.96 -5.39
C VAL A 39 7.22 -4.38 -6.29
N ALA A 40 6.18 -3.75 -5.72
CA ALA A 40 5.26 -2.89 -6.47
C ALA A 40 5.67 -1.42 -6.35
N ASN A 41 5.93 -0.74 -7.48
CA ASN A 41 6.42 0.64 -7.51
C ASN A 41 5.33 1.57 -8.02
N GLN A 42 4.81 2.43 -7.15
CA GLN A 42 3.79 3.41 -7.50
C GLN A 42 4.36 4.82 -7.49
N SER A 43 3.87 5.65 -8.40
CA SER A 43 4.08 7.09 -8.31
C SER A 43 2.85 7.71 -7.66
N LEU A 44 3.07 8.49 -6.61
CA LEU A 44 2.04 9.33 -6.03
C LEU A 44 1.99 10.60 -6.90
N LEU A 45 1.00 10.67 -7.78
CA LEU A 45 0.82 11.77 -8.74
C LEU A 45 -0.38 12.60 -8.31
N GLN A 46 -0.15 13.55 -7.41
CA GLN A 46 -1.17 14.49 -6.98
C GLN A 46 -0.77 15.89 -7.43
N VAL A 47 -1.45 16.39 -8.45
CA VAL A 47 -1.23 17.73 -9.02
C VAL A 47 -2.38 18.64 -8.58
N GLY A 48 -2.07 19.62 -7.72
CA GLY A 48 -3.00 20.66 -7.29
C GLY A 48 -3.65 20.39 -5.93
N ALA A 49 -4.44 21.37 -5.46
CA ALA A 49 -5.12 21.37 -4.16
C ALA A 49 -6.32 20.40 -4.09
N PHE A 50 -6.12 19.16 -4.55
CA PHE A 50 -7.12 18.10 -4.44
C PHE A 50 -6.93 17.38 -3.11
N PHE A 51 -7.92 17.52 -2.23
CA PHE A 51 -7.99 16.89 -0.90
C PHE A 51 -8.46 15.43 -0.95
N LEU A 52 -8.38 14.77 -2.11
CA LEU A 52 -8.86 13.40 -2.26
C LEU A 52 -7.78 12.42 -1.80
N PRO A 53 -8.14 11.39 -1.02
CA PRO A 53 -7.18 10.38 -0.63
C PRO A 53 -6.85 9.47 -1.82
N ASP A 54 -5.60 9.03 -1.89
CA ASP A 54 -5.13 7.95 -2.77
C ASP A 54 -5.18 6.64 -2.00
N LEU A 55 -5.73 5.59 -2.59
CA LEU A 55 -5.88 4.27 -1.99
C LEU A 55 -5.09 3.26 -2.80
N TYR A 56 -4.32 2.42 -2.11
CA TYR A 56 -3.57 1.32 -2.67
C TYR A 56 -4.09 0.03 -2.06
N LYS A 57 -4.72 -0.79 -2.89
CA LYS A 57 -5.23 -2.10 -2.51
C LYS A 57 -4.21 -3.17 -2.81
N PHE A 58 -4.10 -4.16 -1.94
CA PHE A 58 -3.22 -5.29 -2.15
C PHE A 58 -3.69 -6.53 -1.39
N ASP A 59 -3.25 -7.69 -1.86
CA ASP A 59 -3.52 -8.98 -1.25
C ASP A 59 -2.23 -9.58 -0.68
N LEU A 60 -2.38 -10.49 0.28
CA LEU A 60 -1.32 -11.28 0.89
C LEU A 60 -1.71 -12.75 0.88
N SER A 61 -0.99 -13.58 0.11
CA SER A 61 -1.24 -15.03 0.06
C SER A 61 -0.72 -15.79 1.28
N ALA A 62 0.11 -15.17 2.11
CA ALA A 62 0.67 -15.75 3.33
C ALA A 62 0.90 -14.68 4.39
N ASP A 63 1.04 -15.10 5.66
CA ASP A 63 1.42 -14.20 6.75
C ASP A 63 2.74 -13.51 6.39
N SER A 64 2.76 -12.18 6.39
CA SER A 64 3.83 -11.39 5.78
C SER A 64 4.16 -10.13 6.56
N THR A 65 5.41 -9.71 6.44
CA THR A 65 5.85 -8.36 6.79
C THR A 65 5.79 -7.48 5.54
N VAL A 66 5.00 -6.41 5.58
CA VAL A 66 4.88 -5.45 4.48
C VAL A 66 5.66 -4.18 4.82
N THR A 67 6.55 -3.79 3.91
CA THR A 67 7.29 -2.53 3.99
C THR A 67 6.85 -1.60 2.88
N VAL A 68 6.60 -0.34 3.22
CA VAL A 68 6.25 0.72 2.28
C VAL A 68 7.26 1.86 2.39
N ASP A 69 8.10 2.01 1.38
CA ASP A 69 9.03 3.13 1.27
C ASP A 69 8.38 4.28 0.51
N PHE A 70 8.20 5.40 1.21
CA PHE A 70 7.74 6.65 0.65
C PHE A 70 8.91 7.61 0.45
N LYS A 71 9.21 7.96 -0.79
CA LYS A 71 10.22 8.97 -1.14
C LYS A 71 9.55 10.28 -1.54
N ALA A 72 9.68 11.28 -0.69
CA ALA A 72 9.23 12.65 -0.96
C ALA A 72 10.33 13.42 -1.71
N LEU A 73 10.19 13.62 -3.01
CA LEU A 73 11.18 14.35 -3.81
C LEU A 73 10.90 15.86 -3.81
N LEU A 74 9.63 16.26 -3.96
CA LEU A 74 9.21 17.67 -4.09
C LEU A 74 8.51 18.20 -2.82
N GLY A 75 8.38 17.36 -1.79
CA GLY A 75 7.75 17.72 -0.53
C GLY A 75 6.42 16.99 -0.30
N ILE A 76 6.07 16.77 0.98
CA ILE A 76 4.74 16.36 1.45
C ILE A 76 4.32 17.30 2.58
N SER A 77 3.08 17.82 2.56
CA SER A 77 2.65 18.80 3.58
C SER A 77 2.52 18.22 4.98
N ALA A 78 2.77 19.09 5.96
CA ALA A 78 2.29 18.92 7.32
C ALA A 78 0.76 18.69 7.32
N GLY A 79 0.32 17.68 8.06
CA GLY A 79 -1.09 17.27 8.10
C GLY A 79 -1.50 16.23 7.07
N SER A 80 -0.58 15.79 6.19
CA SER A 80 -0.82 14.57 5.41
C SER A 80 -0.74 13.34 6.33
N SER A 81 -1.46 12.28 6.02
CA SER A 81 -1.41 11.04 6.79
C SER A 81 -1.36 9.80 5.90
N PHE A 82 -0.64 8.79 6.35
CA PHE A 82 -0.68 7.43 5.82
C PHE A 82 -1.44 6.56 6.80
N SER A 83 -2.31 5.69 6.31
CA SER A 83 -3.09 4.79 7.13
C SER A 83 -3.15 3.42 6.44
N LEU A 84 -3.18 2.36 7.23
CA LEU A 84 -3.35 1.00 6.75
C LEU A 84 -4.62 0.43 7.35
N TYR A 85 -5.46 -0.15 6.50
CA TYR A 85 -6.69 -0.83 6.87
C TYR A 85 -6.62 -2.30 6.49
N ASP A 86 -7.25 -3.15 7.28
CA ASP A 86 -7.46 -4.55 6.95
C ASP A 86 -8.60 -4.72 5.93
N SER A 87 -8.86 -5.98 5.57
CA SER A 87 -9.92 -6.40 4.65
C SER A 87 -11.34 -6.12 5.16
N ALA A 88 -11.50 -5.83 6.45
CA ALA A 88 -12.76 -5.49 7.10
C ALA A 88 -12.92 -3.97 7.29
N ASP A 89 -12.11 -3.15 6.62
CA ASP A 89 -12.05 -1.69 6.76
C ASP A 89 -11.70 -1.21 8.18
N THR A 90 -11.06 -2.05 8.99
CA THR A 90 -10.56 -1.70 10.33
C THR A 90 -9.17 -1.10 10.21
N GLU A 91 -8.97 0.08 10.80
CA GLU A 91 -7.66 0.73 10.82
C GLU A 91 -6.67 -0.08 11.67
N ILE A 92 -5.62 -0.57 11.04
CA ILE A 92 -4.50 -1.25 11.71
C ILE A 92 -3.59 -0.19 12.33
N THR A 93 -3.23 0.83 11.55
CA THR A 93 -2.32 1.89 12.00
C THR A 93 -2.41 3.12 11.13
N SER A 94 -2.01 4.27 11.68
CA SER A 94 -1.85 5.51 10.95
C SER A 94 -0.64 6.30 11.41
N PHE A 95 -0.08 7.05 10.46
CA PHE A 95 1.05 7.93 10.66
C PHE A 95 0.73 9.29 10.05
N SER A 96 0.76 10.33 10.88
CA SER A 96 0.59 11.71 10.45
C SER A 96 1.95 12.37 10.25
N ILE A 97 2.10 13.09 9.14
CA ILE A 97 3.30 13.86 8.79
C ILE A 97 3.27 15.16 9.61
N PRO A 98 4.16 15.32 10.62
CA PRO A 98 4.06 16.43 11.57
C PRO A 98 4.56 17.76 11.00
N SER A 99 5.43 17.71 10.00
CA SER A 99 6.03 18.87 9.35
C SER A 99 6.29 18.58 7.88
N LEU A 100 6.55 19.62 7.08
CA LEU A 100 6.91 19.45 5.67
C LEU A 100 8.15 18.56 5.54
N ILE A 101 8.04 17.43 4.85
CA ILE A 101 9.16 16.53 4.55
C ILE A 101 9.48 16.66 3.07
N ALA A 102 10.71 17.02 2.71
CA ALA A 102 11.17 17.15 1.32
C ALA A 102 12.55 16.52 1.13
N ASN A 103 12.78 15.92 -0.04
CA ASN A 103 13.98 15.17 -0.38
C ASN A 103 14.38 14.12 0.67
N ALA A 104 13.40 13.37 1.17
CA ALA A 104 13.61 12.36 2.21
C ALA A 104 12.83 11.07 1.91
N THR A 105 13.31 9.96 2.47
CA THR A 105 12.63 8.67 2.43
C THR A 105 12.08 8.36 3.83
N THR A 106 10.81 8.00 3.90
CA THR A 106 10.13 7.50 5.10
C THR A 106 9.72 6.06 4.85
N THR A 107 10.14 5.15 5.72
CA THR A 107 9.84 3.72 5.62
C THR A 107 8.78 3.35 6.65
N PHE A 108 7.71 2.69 6.20
CA PHE A 108 6.69 2.10 7.06
C PHE A 108 6.87 0.59 7.04
N THR A 109 6.93 -0.05 8.22
CA THR A 109 7.05 -1.50 8.33
C THR A 109 5.90 -2.02 9.16
N PHE A 110 5.17 -2.98 8.59
CA PHE A 110 4.04 -3.64 9.20
C PHE A 110 4.38 -5.12 9.33
N VAL A 111 4.53 -5.59 10.56
CA VAL A 111 4.99 -6.95 10.87
C VAL A 111 3.77 -7.82 11.20
N ASP A 112 3.85 -9.11 10.87
CA ASP A 112 2.83 -10.12 11.18
C ASP A 112 1.43 -9.78 10.64
N LEU A 113 1.36 -9.23 9.41
CA LEU A 113 0.07 -9.15 8.72
C LEU A 113 -0.36 -10.56 8.33
N ALA A 114 -1.56 -10.94 8.74
CA ALA A 114 -2.14 -12.22 8.38
C ALA A 114 -2.38 -12.30 6.86
N ALA A 115 -2.33 -13.51 6.31
CA ALA A 115 -2.81 -13.75 4.95
C ALA A 115 -4.26 -13.24 4.79
N GLY A 116 -4.53 -12.55 3.69
CA GLY A 116 -5.84 -11.96 3.45
C GLY A 116 -5.85 -11.09 2.19
N ASP A 117 -7.06 -10.85 1.69
CA ASP A 117 -7.31 -10.07 0.48
C ASP A 117 -7.74 -8.64 0.85
N ASP A 118 -7.61 -7.69 -0.08
CA ASP A 118 -8.20 -6.34 0.03
C ASP A 118 -7.63 -5.45 1.16
N TYR A 119 -6.36 -5.60 1.55
CA TYR A 119 -5.71 -4.62 2.42
C TYR A 119 -5.65 -3.25 1.74
N VAL A 120 -5.89 -2.17 2.50
CA VAL A 120 -5.91 -0.81 1.95
C VAL A 120 -4.88 0.08 2.61
N PHE A 121 -3.84 0.45 1.87
CA PHE A 121 -2.94 1.53 2.23
C PHE A 121 -3.45 2.86 1.69
N LYS A 122 -3.89 3.73 2.58
CA LYS A 122 -4.50 5.03 2.29
C LYS A 122 -3.50 6.15 2.53
N PHE A 123 -3.31 6.98 1.52
CA PHE A 123 -2.67 8.27 1.65
C PHE A 123 -3.71 9.39 1.66
N ASN A 124 -3.76 10.16 2.73
CA ASN A 124 -4.61 11.33 2.84
C ASN A 124 -3.76 12.61 2.73
N PRO A 125 -3.97 13.45 1.71
CA PRO A 125 -3.19 14.67 1.51
C PRO A 125 -3.50 15.74 2.57
N GLY A 126 -2.46 16.43 3.03
CA GLY A 126 -2.59 17.65 3.82
C GLY A 126 -2.96 18.87 2.98
N ALA A 127 -3.01 20.05 3.62
CA ALA A 127 -3.49 21.28 3.00
C ALA A 127 -2.63 21.81 1.81
N PHE A 128 -1.42 21.29 1.61
CA PHE A 128 -0.53 21.70 0.52
C PHE A 128 0.28 20.52 -0.01
N ASN A 129 -0.23 19.80 -1.01
CA ASN A 129 0.54 18.71 -1.63
C ASN A 129 1.06 19.13 -3.01
N VAL A 130 2.38 19.14 -3.16
CA VAL A 130 3.05 19.16 -4.47
C VAL A 130 3.66 17.79 -4.66
N THR A 131 2.81 16.83 -4.96
CA THR A 131 3.18 15.42 -5.10
C THR A 131 3.52 15.15 -6.57
N LEU A 132 4.56 15.81 -7.07
CA LEU A 132 5.14 15.50 -8.38
C LEU A 132 6.33 14.57 -8.14
N SER A 133 6.34 13.39 -8.76
CA SER A 133 7.47 12.44 -8.70
C SER A 133 7.78 11.82 -7.34
N ASN A 134 6.85 11.83 -6.38
CA ASN A 134 6.99 11.02 -5.18
C ASN A 134 6.80 9.54 -5.55
N LYS A 135 7.57 8.66 -4.91
CA LYS A 135 7.57 7.22 -5.17
C LYS A 135 7.14 6.46 -3.93
N LEU A 136 6.16 5.57 -4.08
CA LEU A 136 5.86 4.51 -3.11
C LEU A 136 6.39 3.19 -3.62
N THR A 137 7.00 2.43 -2.74
CA THR A 137 7.56 1.11 -3.04
C THR A 137 7.03 0.15 -2.00
N PHE A 138 6.23 -0.83 -2.42
CA PHE A 138 5.65 -1.85 -1.56
C PHE A 138 6.46 -3.14 -1.70
N THR A 139 6.86 -3.72 -0.57
CA THR A 139 7.58 -4.98 -0.51
C THR A 139 6.97 -5.84 0.57
N ALA A 140 6.44 -7.01 0.21
CA ALA A 140 6.04 -8.03 1.16
C ALA A 140 7.13 -9.10 1.29
N THR A 141 7.34 -9.59 2.49
CA THR A 141 8.22 -10.72 2.78
C THR A 141 7.48 -11.67 3.70
N GLU A 142 7.35 -12.93 3.29
CA GLU A 142 6.67 -13.95 4.07
C GLU A 142 7.33 -14.14 5.44
N THR A 143 6.51 -14.18 6.48
CA THR A 143 6.96 -14.39 7.85
C THR A 143 7.14 -15.88 8.08
N VAL A 144 8.25 -16.44 7.63
CA VAL A 144 8.58 -17.85 7.89
C VAL A 144 9.01 -17.99 9.35
N ILE A 145 8.17 -18.61 10.18
CA ILE A 145 8.63 -19.08 11.48
C ILE A 145 9.72 -20.14 11.24
N PRO A 146 10.92 -20.00 11.83
CA PRO A 146 11.99 -20.97 11.62
C PRO A 146 11.52 -22.33 12.15
N VAL A 147 11.21 -23.24 11.23
CA VAL A 147 10.91 -24.63 11.56
C VAL A 147 12.19 -25.27 12.08
N PRO A 148 12.20 -25.88 13.28
CA PRO A 148 13.35 -26.61 13.78
C PRO A 148 13.81 -27.65 12.76
N GLU A 149 15.07 -27.52 12.33
CA GLU A 149 15.61 -28.37 11.27
C GLU A 149 15.51 -29.85 11.64
N PRO A 150 15.16 -30.74 10.68
CA PRO A 150 15.05 -32.18 10.92
C PRO A 150 16.32 -32.76 11.57
N GLU A 151 17.48 -32.18 11.27
CA GLU A 151 18.79 -32.58 11.76
C GLU A 151 18.96 -32.33 13.27
N SER A 152 18.41 -31.24 13.79
CA SER A 152 18.44 -30.93 15.22
C SER A 152 17.59 -31.93 16.02
N ASN A 153 16.43 -32.31 15.47
CA ASN A 153 15.57 -33.35 16.05
C ASN A 153 16.21 -34.74 15.95
N ALA A 154 16.89 -35.04 14.84
CA ALA A 154 17.62 -36.30 14.66
C ALA A 154 18.82 -36.40 15.63
N LEU A 155 19.56 -35.31 15.86
CA LEU A 155 20.66 -35.28 16.83
C LEU A 155 20.16 -35.37 18.27
N MET A 156 19.03 -34.76 18.60
CA MET A 156 18.40 -34.95 19.91
C MET A 156 17.98 -36.43 20.12
N LEU A 157 17.35 -37.05 19.11
CA LEU A 157 16.96 -38.46 19.17
C LEU A 157 18.18 -39.38 19.26
N ALA A 158 19.24 -39.09 18.50
CA ALA A 158 20.50 -39.81 18.55
C ALA A 158 21.17 -39.67 19.93
N GLY A 159 21.21 -38.46 20.49
CA GLY A 159 21.72 -38.19 21.83
C GLY A 159 20.94 -38.96 22.90
N LEU A 160 19.61 -38.97 22.81
CA LEU A 160 18.75 -39.72 23.71
C LEU A 160 18.93 -41.24 23.56
N GLY A 161 19.12 -41.71 22.33
CA GLY A 161 19.41 -43.12 22.03
C GLY A 161 20.74 -43.59 22.63
N ILE A 162 21.79 -42.78 22.56
CA ILE A 162 23.09 -43.06 23.17
C ILE A 162 22.97 -43.11 24.70
N ILE A 163 22.29 -42.13 25.30
CA ILE A 163 22.08 -42.10 26.76
C ILE A 163 21.25 -43.31 27.22
N GLY A 164 20.20 -43.68 26.48
CA GLY A 164 19.40 -44.87 26.76
C GLY A 164 20.23 -46.17 26.72
N LEU A 165 21.14 -46.29 25.74
CA LEU A 165 22.02 -47.46 25.63
C LEU A 165 23.05 -47.51 26.77
N ILE A 166 23.60 -46.36 27.19
CA ILE A 166 24.50 -46.27 28.35
C ILE A 166 23.75 -46.60 29.66
N ALA A 167 22.54 -46.07 29.84
CA ALA A 167 21.72 -46.34 31.02
C ALA A 167 21.36 -47.83 31.12
N ARG A 168 21.02 -48.48 30.00
CA ARG A 168 20.75 -49.93 29.95
C ARG A 168 21.93 -50.77 30.44
N ARG A 169 23.18 -50.37 30.16
CA ARG A 169 24.38 -51.09 30.63
C ARG A 169 24.72 -50.86 32.10
N LYS A 170 24.15 -49.83 32.72
CA LYS A 170 24.40 -49.50 34.14
C LYS A 170 23.37 -50.13 35.08
N PHE A 171 22.19 -50.50 34.57
CA PHE A 171 21.09 -51.10 35.33
C PHE A 171 20.80 -52.57 34.97
N ALA A 172 21.55 -53.16 34.04
CA ALA A 172 21.60 -54.60 33.78
C ALA A 172 22.93 -55.16 34.30
#